data_AF-Q3JD76-F1
#
_entry.id   AF-Q3JD76-F1
#
_cell.length_a   1.000
_cell.length_b   1.000
_cell.length_c   1.000
_cell.angle_alpha   90.00
_cell.angle_beta   90.00
_cell.angle_gamma   90.00
#
_symmetry.space_group_name_H-M   'P 1'
#
loop_
_entity.id
_entity.type
_entity.pdbx_description
1 polymer ?
#
loop_
_entity_poly.entity_id
_entity_poly.type
_entity_poly.pdbx_seq_one_letter_code
_entity_poly.pdbx_strand_id
1 'polypeptide(L)'
;MDLNDMGQLHAFLMRYRCIESRPRSRNLRRNESELASILIESGTEGLEQMNRFLAAQGLDLIEFTDTDMPGITTGGRVWVLARSLEAAPPAYFSIEQVMGRMKLRDDSREVAAVWYLHIWLIHLALLYSHKGRAVSAVSGYLDSAFEKETLIQCVRDHIERVRGVGLETGAEQRVYQILTDERGTDIPKRVRMFLGLMVDSGLLSRADSGVYEQTLLGAVEIRQNFSRTLQHILPDEDALSNIVNLSAPVAEKGEEEEAGMKETE
;
A
#
# COMPACT_ATOMS: atom_id res chain seq x y z
N MET A 1 25.15 -19.32 0.63
CA MET A 1 25.06 -18.15 1.51
C MET A 1 25.41 -18.59 2.92
N ASP A 2 26.27 -17.85 3.63
CA ASP A 2 26.64 -18.22 5.00
C ASP A 2 25.70 -17.61 6.06
N LEU A 3 25.91 -17.94 7.34
CA LEU A 3 25.07 -17.46 8.44
C LEU A 3 25.21 -15.96 8.71
N ASN A 4 26.40 -15.40 8.47
CA ASN A 4 26.65 -13.98 8.66
C ASN A 4 25.95 -13.18 7.55
N ASP A 5 26.06 -13.62 6.31
CA ASP A 5 25.35 -13.07 5.15
C ASP A 5 23.84 -13.02 5.40
N MET A 6 23.25 -14.15 5.81
CA MET A 6 21.82 -14.24 6.12
C MET A 6 21.43 -13.28 7.25
N GLY A 7 22.25 -13.15 8.29
CA GLY A 7 22.00 -12.22 9.39
C GLY A 7 22.01 -10.75 8.96
N GLN A 8 22.96 -10.37 8.10
CA GLN A 8 23.05 -9.01 7.58
C GLN A 8 21.91 -8.68 6.61
N LEU A 9 21.59 -9.61 5.71
CA LEU A 9 20.44 -9.50 4.80
C LEU A 9 19.13 -9.36 5.58
N HIS A 10 18.93 -10.19 6.60
CA HIS A 10 17.76 -10.12 7.47
C HIS A 10 17.65 -8.75 8.15
N ALA A 11 18.71 -8.29 8.81
CA ALA A 11 18.71 -7.01 9.50
C ALA A 11 18.40 -5.84 8.54
N PHE A 12 18.97 -5.85 7.33
CA PHE A 12 18.72 -4.83 6.33
C PHE A 12 17.28 -4.87 5.81
N LEU A 13 16.78 -6.04 5.43
CA LEU A 13 15.42 -6.23 4.92
C LEU A 13 14.36 -5.92 5.98
N MET A 14 14.64 -6.24 7.24
CA MET A 14 13.77 -5.89 8.36
C MET A 14 13.63 -4.38 8.55
N ARG A 15 14.68 -3.62 8.25
CA ARG A 15 14.68 -2.16 8.37
C ARG A 15 14.07 -1.46 7.14
N TYR A 16 14.39 -1.95 5.95
CA TYR A 16 14.13 -1.22 4.71
C TYR A 16 13.13 -1.89 3.78
N ARG A 17 12.82 -3.17 4.02
CA ARG A 17 11.83 -3.98 3.29
C ARG A 17 12.15 -4.25 1.82
N CYS A 18 13.17 -3.61 1.27
CA CYS A 18 13.68 -3.86 -0.06
C CYS A 18 15.22 -3.73 -0.13
N ILE A 19 15.83 -4.48 -1.04
CA ILE A 19 17.20 -4.29 -1.53
C ILE A 19 17.12 -4.03 -3.02
N GLU A 20 17.79 -2.99 -3.49
CA GLU A 20 17.91 -2.67 -4.91
C GLU A 20 19.38 -2.70 -5.33
N SER A 21 19.74 -3.47 -6.36
CA SER A 21 21.11 -3.49 -6.86
C SER A 21 21.49 -2.18 -7.56
N ARG A 22 20.51 -1.52 -8.18
CA ARG A 22 20.62 -0.23 -8.87
C ARG A 22 19.35 0.59 -8.60
N PRO A 23 19.28 1.35 -7.50
CA PRO A 23 18.10 2.13 -7.20
C PRO A 23 17.89 3.26 -8.21
N ARG A 24 16.64 3.44 -8.66
CA ARG A 24 16.30 4.46 -9.68
C ARG A 24 16.12 5.85 -9.10
N SER A 25 15.37 5.96 -8.00
CA SER A 25 14.86 7.24 -7.47
C SER A 25 15.62 7.73 -6.24
N ARG A 26 16.61 6.98 -5.75
CA ARG A 26 17.35 7.29 -4.52
C ARG A 26 18.80 6.85 -4.62
N ASN A 27 19.61 7.38 -3.72
CA ASN A 27 20.96 6.87 -3.52
C ASN A 27 20.93 5.47 -2.87
N LEU A 28 21.98 4.71 -3.15
CA LEU A 28 22.26 3.45 -2.46
C LEU A 28 22.37 3.70 -0.95
N ARG A 29 21.71 2.85 -0.17
CA ARG A 29 21.86 2.85 1.28
C ARG A 29 23.19 2.22 1.64
N ARG A 30 23.67 2.51 2.85
CA ARG A 30 24.89 1.90 3.38
C ARG A 30 24.81 0.37 3.30
N ASN A 31 25.84 -0.25 2.73
CA ASN A 31 25.99 -1.70 2.51
C ASN A 31 24.97 -2.34 1.55
N GLU A 32 24.05 -1.59 0.96
CA GLU A 32 23.01 -2.17 0.09
C GLU A 32 23.59 -2.85 -1.15
N SER A 33 24.61 -2.25 -1.77
CA SER A 33 25.27 -2.84 -2.95
C SER A 33 25.98 -4.15 -2.62
N GLU A 34 26.58 -4.26 -1.43
CA GLU A 34 27.27 -5.47 -0.99
C GLU A 34 26.26 -6.60 -0.74
N LEU A 35 25.16 -6.28 -0.06
CA LEU A 35 24.07 -7.21 0.18
C LEU A 35 23.38 -7.67 -1.13
N ALA A 36 23.23 -6.76 -2.09
CA ALA A 36 22.75 -7.11 -3.43
C ALA A 36 23.71 -8.07 -4.14
N SER A 37 25.03 -7.85 -4.03
CA SER A 37 26.03 -8.76 -4.60
C SER A 37 25.94 -10.16 -3.97
N ILE A 38 25.78 -10.26 -2.65
CA ILE A 38 25.60 -11.56 -1.97
C ILE A 38 24.41 -12.33 -2.54
N LEU A 39 23.27 -11.66 -2.76
CA LEU A 39 22.08 -12.28 -3.34
C LEU A 39 22.32 -12.73 -4.79
N ILE A 40 23.02 -11.91 -5.59
CA ILE A 40 23.34 -12.22 -6.99
C ILE A 40 24.29 -13.42 -7.07
N GLU A 41 25.37 -13.41 -6.28
CA GLU A 41 26.41 -14.45 -6.28
C GLU A 41 25.90 -15.78 -5.74
N SER A 42 25.02 -15.74 -4.73
CA SER A 42 24.44 -16.95 -4.16
C SER A 42 23.38 -17.59 -5.08
N GLY A 43 22.86 -16.86 -6.07
CA GLY A 43 21.88 -17.33 -7.04
C GLY A 43 20.61 -17.91 -6.40
N THR A 44 19.94 -18.80 -7.14
CA THR A 44 18.67 -19.41 -6.73
C THR A 44 18.79 -20.22 -5.44
N GLU A 45 19.87 -20.98 -5.27
CA GLU A 45 20.08 -21.80 -4.07
C GLU A 45 20.19 -20.93 -2.80
N GLY A 46 20.91 -19.81 -2.89
CA GLY A 46 20.99 -18.84 -1.80
C GLY A 46 19.66 -18.19 -1.48
N LEU A 47 18.88 -17.84 -2.50
CA LEU A 47 17.55 -17.26 -2.33
C LEU A 47 16.59 -18.26 -1.68
N GLU A 48 16.63 -19.54 -2.07
CA GLU A 48 15.87 -20.62 -1.43
C GLU A 48 16.29 -20.85 0.03
N GLN A 49 17.59 -20.76 0.33
CA GLN A 49 18.10 -20.85 1.69
C GLN A 49 17.59 -19.67 2.55
N MET A 50 17.65 -18.44 2.03
CA MET A 50 17.14 -17.25 2.70
C MET A 50 15.63 -17.34 2.92
N ASN A 51 14.87 -17.79 1.92
CA ASN A 51 13.42 -17.98 2.04
C ASN A 51 13.06 -19.04 3.08
N ARG A 52 13.81 -20.16 3.18
CA ARG A 52 13.61 -21.12 4.28
C ARG A 52 13.82 -20.50 5.66
N PHE A 53 14.81 -19.63 5.80
CA PHE A 53 15.06 -18.89 7.05
C PHE A 53 13.93 -17.89 7.36
N LEU A 54 13.39 -17.20 6.35
CA LEU A 54 12.33 -16.22 6.50
C LEU A 54 10.93 -16.84 6.71
N ALA A 55 10.68 -18.02 6.14
CA ALA A 55 9.40 -18.72 6.24
C ALA A 55 9.00 -19.00 7.69
N ALA A 56 9.96 -19.34 8.56
CA ALA A 56 9.72 -19.53 10.00
C ALA A 56 9.21 -18.27 10.71
N GLN A 57 9.37 -17.11 10.09
CA GLN A 57 8.90 -15.82 10.58
C GLN A 57 7.65 -15.33 9.82
N GLY A 58 7.14 -16.09 8.85
CA GLY A 58 6.02 -15.68 8.01
C GLY A 58 6.37 -14.57 7.03
N LEU A 59 7.57 -14.62 6.45
CA LEU A 59 8.06 -13.66 5.47
C LEU A 59 8.59 -14.40 4.23
N ASP A 60 8.46 -13.75 3.08
CA ASP A 60 8.94 -14.22 1.79
C ASP A 60 9.80 -13.14 1.12
N LEU A 61 10.95 -13.53 0.57
CA LEU A 61 11.81 -12.69 -0.23
C LEU A 61 11.55 -12.98 -1.71
N ILE A 62 11.06 -11.96 -2.42
CA ILE A 62 10.68 -12.06 -3.84
C ILE A 62 11.64 -11.22 -4.66
N GLU A 63 12.23 -11.83 -5.68
CA GLU A 63 13.12 -11.18 -6.64
C GLU A 63 12.34 -10.69 -7.86
N PHE A 64 12.71 -9.51 -8.35
CA PHE A 64 12.28 -8.93 -9.61
C PHE A 64 13.47 -8.42 -10.40
N THR A 65 13.42 -8.60 -11.72
CA THR A 65 14.39 -8.08 -12.67
C THR A 65 13.77 -7.00 -13.55
N ASP A 66 14.60 -6.27 -14.31
CA ASP A 66 14.16 -5.28 -15.29
C ASP A 66 13.30 -5.86 -16.42
N THR A 67 13.34 -7.18 -16.64
CA THR A 67 12.43 -7.86 -17.57
C THR A 67 11.08 -8.21 -16.94
N ASP A 68 11.01 -8.37 -15.61
CA ASP A 68 9.77 -8.73 -14.91
C ASP A 68 8.92 -7.51 -14.60
N MET A 69 9.55 -6.37 -14.30
CA MET A 69 8.88 -5.20 -13.75
C MET A 69 9.40 -3.89 -14.33
N PRO A 70 8.53 -3.04 -14.91
CA PRO A 70 8.93 -1.71 -15.35
C PRO A 70 9.35 -0.87 -14.13
N GLY A 71 10.33 0.02 -14.34
CA GLY A 71 10.84 0.90 -13.29
C GLY A 71 12.09 0.39 -12.57
N ILE A 72 12.44 -0.87 -12.77
CA ILE A 72 13.76 -1.41 -12.39
C ILE A 72 14.77 -0.95 -13.45
N THR A 73 15.89 -0.38 -13.01
CA THR A 73 16.97 0.08 -13.90
C THR A 73 17.51 -1.10 -14.72
N THR A 74 17.89 -0.87 -15.98
CA THR A 74 18.38 -1.93 -16.88
C THR A 74 19.53 -2.74 -16.27
N GLY A 75 19.41 -4.07 -16.33
CA GLY A 75 20.29 -5.04 -15.69
C GLY A 75 20.29 -4.97 -14.15
N GLY A 76 19.33 -4.27 -13.58
CA GLY A 76 19.09 -4.15 -12.14
C GLY A 76 18.19 -5.26 -11.63
N ARG A 77 18.21 -5.43 -10.31
CA ARG A 77 17.41 -6.41 -9.56
C ARG A 77 16.89 -5.78 -8.29
N VAL A 78 15.70 -6.17 -7.89
CA VAL A 78 15.05 -5.72 -6.67
C VAL A 78 14.55 -6.93 -5.91
N TRP A 79 14.90 -7.01 -4.63
CA TRP A 79 14.36 -8.01 -3.72
C TRP A 79 13.46 -7.32 -2.70
N VAL A 80 12.23 -7.79 -2.58
CA VAL A 80 11.24 -7.26 -1.63
C VAL A 80 10.90 -8.30 -0.57
N LEU A 81 10.87 -7.87 0.69
CA LEU A 81 10.50 -8.71 1.82
C LEU A 81 8.99 -8.61 2.06
N ALA A 82 8.22 -9.50 1.45
CA ALA A 82 6.77 -9.58 1.59
C ALA A 82 6.35 -10.38 2.83
N ARG A 83 5.16 -10.09 3.35
CA ARG A 83 4.50 -10.96 4.33
C ARG A 83 3.99 -12.23 3.64
N SER A 84 4.24 -13.37 4.25
CA SER A 84 3.67 -14.63 3.79
C SER A 84 2.17 -14.65 4.08
N LEU A 85 1.40 -15.16 3.13
CA LEU A 85 -0.05 -15.33 3.30
C LEU A 85 -0.41 -16.61 4.06
N GLU A 86 0.56 -17.50 4.28
CA GLU A 86 0.35 -18.83 4.87
C GLU A 86 0.71 -18.88 6.36
N ALA A 87 1.32 -17.81 6.87
CA ALA A 87 1.80 -17.72 8.24
C ALA A 87 1.31 -16.44 8.92
N ALA A 88 1.21 -16.48 10.24
CA ALA A 88 0.93 -15.28 11.01
C ALA A 88 2.06 -14.26 10.81
N PRO A 89 1.73 -12.97 10.63
CA PRO A 89 2.76 -11.95 10.49
C PRO A 89 3.59 -11.87 11.79
N PRO A 90 4.90 -11.59 11.68
CA PRO A 90 5.73 -11.41 12.85
C PRO A 90 5.22 -10.29 13.77
N ALA A 91 5.60 -10.32 15.06
CA ALA A 91 5.10 -9.37 16.06
C ALA A 91 5.35 -7.88 15.70
N TYR A 92 6.44 -7.58 14.99
CA TYR A 92 6.77 -6.25 14.47
C TYR A 92 5.88 -5.78 13.31
N PHE A 93 5.06 -6.68 12.76
CA PHE A 93 3.98 -6.38 11.81
C PHE A 93 2.60 -6.73 12.38
N SER A 94 2.49 -6.83 13.71
CA SER A 94 1.25 -7.20 14.37
C SER A 94 0.20 -6.09 14.29
N ILE A 95 -1.07 -6.53 14.27
CA ILE A 95 -2.23 -5.65 14.35
C ILE A 95 -2.16 -4.74 15.58
N GLU A 96 -1.61 -5.21 16.70
CA GLU A 96 -1.47 -4.41 17.93
C GLU A 96 -0.59 -3.16 17.72
N GLN A 97 0.49 -3.28 16.95
CA GLN A 97 1.34 -2.12 16.63
C GLN A 97 0.61 -1.13 15.72
N VAL A 98 -0.11 -1.62 14.72
CA VAL A 98 -0.92 -0.77 13.83
C VAL A 98 -1.98 -0.03 14.63
N MET A 99 -2.74 -0.75 15.47
CA MET A 99 -3.79 -0.15 16.30
C MET A 99 -3.20 0.83 17.32
N GLY A 100 -2.09 0.50 17.97
CA GLY A 100 -1.40 1.37 18.92
C GLY A 100 -0.94 2.69 18.27
N ARG A 101 -0.44 2.63 17.04
CA ARG A 101 -0.02 3.82 16.28
C ARG A 101 -1.16 4.62 15.67
N MET A 102 -2.34 4.02 15.52
CA MET A 102 -3.55 4.68 15.01
C MET A 102 -4.39 5.37 16.09
N LYS A 103 -4.12 5.11 17.38
CA LYS A 103 -4.81 5.77 18.49
C LYS A 103 -4.47 7.25 18.57
N LEU A 104 -5.50 8.09 18.58
CA LEU A 104 -5.39 9.51 18.87
C LEU A 104 -5.95 9.78 20.28
N ARG A 105 -5.09 10.20 21.23
CA ARG A 105 -5.47 10.35 22.66
C ARG A 105 -5.86 8.97 23.26
N ASP A 106 -6.96 8.90 24.00
CA ASP A 106 -7.46 7.69 24.66
C ASP A 106 -8.42 6.87 23.79
N ASP A 107 -8.21 6.88 22.46
CA ASP A 107 -9.00 6.08 21.53
C ASP A 107 -9.04 4.60 21.96
N SER A 108 -10.25 4.03 21.90
CA SER A 108 -10.41 2.59 21.98
C SER A 108 -9.78 1.91 20.75
N ARG A 109 -9.51 0.60 20.86
CA ARG A 109 -9.03 -0.20 19.71
C ARG A 109 -10.01 -0.14 18.54
N GLU A 110 -11.30 -0.15 18.83
CA GLU A 110 -12.38 -0.06 17.84
C GLU A 110 -12.31 1.26 17.06
N VAL A 111 -12.15 2.39 17.74
CA VAL A 111 -12.01 3.70 17.09
C VAL A 111 -10.81 3.70 16.15
N ALA A 112 -9.65 3.23 16.63
CA ALA A 112 -8.45 3.14 15.80
C ALA A 112 -8.64 2.22 14.57
N ALA A 113 -9.33 1.10 14.72
CA ALA A 113 -9.61 0.14 13.65
C ALA A 113 -10.53 0.74 12.58
N VAL A 114 -11.62 1.40 12.99
CA VAL A 114 -12.56 2.06 12.08
C VAL A 114 -11.83 3.12 11.25
N TRP A 115 -11.05 3.98 11.90
CA TRP A 115 -10.28 5.01 11.20
C TRP A 115 -9.22 4.42 10.26
N TYR A 116 -8.49 3.40 10.70
CA TYR A 116 -7.52 2.72 9.85
C TYR A 116 -8.18 2.15 8.59
N LEU A 117 -9.26 1.40 8.76
CA LEU A 117 -9.96 0.73 7.66
C LEU A 117 -10.48 1.73 6.62
N HIS A 118 -11.15 2.79 7.05
CA HIS A 118 -11.72 3.76 6.11
C HIS A 118 -10.63 4.56 5.39
N ILE A 119 -9.59 5.01 6.09
CA ILE A 119 -8.45 5.68 5.43
C ILE A 119 -7.76 4.72 4.46
N TRP A 120 -7.61 3.44 4.83
CA TRP A 120 -7.00 2.43 3.97
C TRP A 120 -7.82 2.19 2.69
N LEU A 121 -9.14 2.06 2.78
CA LEU A 121 -10.02 1.90 1.62
C LEU A 121 -9.99 3.12 0.69
N ILE A 122 -10.02 4.33 1.24
CA ILE A 122 -9.90 5.58 0.46
C ILE A 122 -8.53 5.70 -0.19
N HIS A 123 -7.47 5.28 0.52
CA HIS A 123 -6.14 5.23 -0.04
C HIS A 123 -6.05 4.26 -1.22
N LEU A 124 -6.67 3.09 -1.14
CA LEU A 124 -6.75 2.17 -2.29
C LEU A 124 -7.50 2.81 -3.47
N ALA A 125 -8.52 3.64 -3.22
CA ALA A 125 -9.21 4.42 -4.27
C ALA A 125 -8.27 5.31 -5.06
N LEU A 126 -7.42 6.04 -4.34
CA LEU A 126 -6.47 6.96 -4.94
C LEU A 126 -5.42 6.21 -5.77
N LEU A 127 -4.97 5.05 -5.30
CA LEU A 127 -3.93 4.29 -6.01
C LEU A 127 -4.45 3.57 -7.26
N TYR A 128 -5.70 3.12 -7.25
CA TYR A 128 -6.23 2.20 -8.26
C TYR A 128 -7.39 2.83 -9.04
N SER A 129 -8.55 3.03 -8.40
CA SER A 129 -9.77 3.48 -9.09
C SER A 129 -9.62 4.85 -9.75
N HIS A 130 -9.07 5.85 -9.04
CA HIS A 130 -8.91 7.20 -9.59
C HIS A 130 -7.94 7.27 -10.76
N LYS A 131 -7.03 6.30 -10.86
CA LYS A 131 -6.05 6.19 -11.93
C LYS A 131 -6.48 5.23 -13.05
N GLY A 132 -7.67 4.61 -12.92
CA GLY A 132 -8.13 3.58 -13.87
C GLY A 132 -7.23 2.34 -13.90
N ARG A 133 -6.59 2.03 -12.76
CA ARG A 133 -5.61 0.93 -12.66
C ARG A 133 -6.21 -0.24 -11.90
N ALA A 134 -6.16 -1.43 -12.49
CA ALA A 134 -6.58 -2.67 -11.84
C ALA A 134 -5.61 -3.05 -10.70
N VAL A 135 -6.13 -3.68 -9.64
CA VAL A 135 -5.33 -4.15 -8.50
C VAL A 135 -4.32 -5.23 -8.92
N SER A 136 -4.67 -6.01 -9.94
CA SER A 136 -3.82 -7.02 -10.58
C SER A 136 -2.62 -6.41 -11.33
N ALA A 137 -2.69 -5.15 -11.75
CA ALA A 137 -1.65 -4.46 -12.53
C ALA A 137 -0.50 -3.93 -11.66
N VAL A 138 0.33 -4.83 -11.12
CA VAL A 138 1.51 -4.49 -10.29
C VAL A 138 2.49 -3.59 -11.04
N SER A 139 2.66 -3.78 -12.35
CA SER A 139 3.52 -2.97 -13.22
C SER A 139 3.17 -1.47 -13.24
N GLY A 140 1.91 -1.11 -12.97
CA GLY A 140 1.47 0.29 -12.89
C GLY A 140 1.84 1.02 -11.59
N TYR A 141 2.69 0.45 -10.73
CA TYR A 141 3.02 1.05 -9.43
C TYR A 141 3.72 2.40 -9.55
N LEU A 142 4.39 2.67 -10.67
CA LEU A 142 5.08 3.94 -10.93
C LEU A 142 4.10 5.12 -11.08
N ASP A 143 2.87 4.87 -11.53
CA ASP A 143 1.86 5.92 -11.79
C ASP A 143 0.91 6.12 -10.60
N SER A 144 1.39 5.80 -9.40
CA SER A 144 0.58 5.72 -8.18
C SER A 144 0.77 6.91 -7.23
N ALA A 145 1.47 7.96 -7.66
CA ALA A 145 1.73 9.13 -6.84
C ALA A 145 0.44 9.90 -6.49
N PHE A 146 0.32 10.31 -5.23
CA PHE A 146 -0.76 11.14 -4.72
C PHE A 146 -0.27 12.11 -3.65
N GLU A 147 -0.96 13.24 -3.51
CA GLU A 147 -0.68 14.21 -2.47
C GLU A 147 -1.41 13.86 -1.16
N LYS A 148 -0.75 14.10 -0.04
CA LYS A 148 -1.34 13.95 1.30
C LYS A 148 -2.61 14.79 1.47
N GLU A 149 -2.63 16.01 0.95
CA GLU A 149 -3.81 16.88 1.05
C GLU A 149 -4.99 16.33 0.24
N THR A 150 -4.74 15.67 -0.90
CA THR A 150 -5.78 14.94 -1.64
C THR A 150 -6.40 13.84 -0.79
N LEU A 151 -5.59 13.02 -0.10
CA LEU A 151 -6.11 11.98 0.78
C LEU A 151 -6.90 12.57 1.96
N ILE A 152 -6.43 13.67 2.56
CA ILE A 152 -7.17 14.40 3.60
C ILE A 152 -8.54 14.85 3.08
N GLN A 153 -8.58 15.40 1.87
CA GLN A 153 -9.82 15.87 1.28
C GLN A 153 -10.79 14.72 0.98
N CYS A 154 -10.32 13.62 0.39
CA CYS A 154 -11.15 12.44 0.15
C CYS A 154 -11.74 11.86 1.46
N VAL A 155 -10.98 11.87 2.56
CA VAL A 155 -11.48 11.46 3.88
C VAL A 155 -12.56 12.40 4.41
N ARG A 156 -12.41 13.72 4.21
CA ARG A 156 -13.45 14.69 4.58
C ARG A 156 -14.74 14.45 3.79
N ASP A 157 -14.62 14.34 2.47
CA ASP A 157 -15.75 14.13 1.58
C ASP A 157 -16.47 12.81 1.89
N HIS A 158 -15.72 11.78 2.28
CA HIS A 158 -16.30 10.53 2.78
C HIS A 158 -17.14 10.72 4.05
N ILE A 159 -16.62 11.44 5.04
CA ILE A 159 -17.32 11.67 6.31
C ILE A 159 -18.60 12.48 6.09
N GLU A 160 -18.57 13.51 5.23
CA GLU A 160 -19.78 14.26 4.90
C GLU A 160 -20.84 13.39 4.22
N ARG A 161 -20.43 12.46 3.35
CA ARG A 161 -21.36 11.48 2.76
C ARG A 161 -21.93 10.54 3.81
N VAL A 162 -21.12 10.04 4.74
CA VAL A 162 -21.60 9.23 5.88
C VAL A 162 -22.63 10.03 6.69
N ARG A 163 -22.39 11.31 6.97
CA ARG A 163 -23.36 12.20 7.65
C ARG A 163 -24.66 12.35 6.86
N GLY A 164 -24.57 12.53 5.54
CA GLY A 164 -25.73 12.72 4.65
C GLY A 164 -26.58 11.46 4.45
N VAL A 165 -25.97 10.27 4.47
CA VAL A 165 -26.67 8.97 4.38
C VAL A 165 -27.51 8.70 5.64
N GLY A 166 -27.05 9.16 6.81
CA GLY A 166 -27.77 9.04 8.08
C GLY A 166 -27.77 7.61 8.66
N LEU A 167 -28.43 7.45 9.81
CA LEU A 167 -28.50 6.17 10.54
C LEU A 167 -29.58 5.22 10.01
N GLU A 168 -30.56 5.73 9.25
CA GLU A 168 -31.75 4.96 8.85
C GLU A 168 -31.49 3.94 7.72
N THR A 169 -30.29 3.96 7.13
CA THR A 169 -29.93 3.22 5.91
C THR A 169 -28.91 2.10 6.13
N GLY A 170 -28.62 1.72 7.39
CA GLY A 170 -27.90 0.48 7.71
C GLY A 170 -26.40 0.58 7.93
N ALA A 171 -25.84 1.78 8.13
CA ALA A 171 -24.54 1.89 8.78
C ALA A 171 -24.65 1.35 10.20
N GLU A 172 -23.74 0.47 10.64
CA GLU A 172 -23.67 0.13 12.06
C GLU A 172 -23.56 1.42 12.85
N GLN A 173 -24.55 1.69 13.71
CA GLN A 173 -24.70 2.94 14.45
C GLN A 173 -23.39 3.39 15.10
N ARG A 174 -22.59 2.40 15.51
CA ARG A 174 -21.29 2.60 16.13
C ARG A 174 -20.24 3.17 15.17
N VAL A 175 -20.12 2.65 13.95
CA VAL A 175 -19.19 3.14 12.93
C VAL A 175 -19.56 4.55 12.51
N TYR A 176 -20.86 4.81 12.32
CA TYR A 176 -21.37 6.16 12.05
C TYR A 176 -20.90 7.13 13.15
N GLN A 177 -21.21 6.84 14.42
CA GLN A 177 -20.81 7.69 15.55
C GLN A 177 -19.31 7.96 15.57
N ILE A 178 -18.48 6.92 15.39
CA ILE A 178 -17.01 7.06 15.42
C ILE A 178 -16.50 8.03 14.34
N LEU A 179 -17.05 7.95 13.13
CA LEU A 179 -16.63 8.80 12.01
C LEU A 179 -17.23 10.20 12.11
N THR A 180 -18.47 10.35 12.59
CA THR A 180 -19.15 11.63 12.65
C THR A 180 -18.79 12.47 13.87
N ASP A 181 -18.33 11.85 14.96
CA ASP A 181 -17.81 12.52 16.18
C ASP A 181 -16.45 13.20 15.95
N GLU A 182 -15.93 13.14 14.73
CA GLU A 182 -14.71 13.82 14.31
C GLU A 182 -14.78 15.33 14.60
N ARG A 183 -13.69 15.85 15.16
CA ARG A 183 -13.46 17.29 15.34
C ARG A 183 -12.47 17.71 14.26
N GLY A 184 -12.82 18.63 13.36
CA GLY A 184 -12.13 18.96 12.09
C GLY A 184 -10.59 19.07 12.04
N THR A 185 -9.88 19.03 13.17
CA THR A 185 -8.43 18.87 13.27
C THR A 185 -7.93 17.43 13.39
N ASP A 186 -8.82 16.44 13.54
CA ASP A 186 -8.45 15.06 13.82
C ASP A 186 -8.18 14.28 12.53
N ILE A 187 -8.89 14.55 11.42
CA ILE A 187 -8.62 13.94 10.10
C ILE A 187 -7.16 14.11 9.66
N PRO A 188 -6.57 15.32 9.60
CA PRO A 188 -5.19 15.47 9.14
C PRO A 188 -4.16 14.74 10.01
N LYS A 189 -4.45 14.58 11.32
CA LYS A 189 -3.58 13.83 12.25
C LYS A 189 -3.67 12.34 11.96
N ARG A 190 -4.87 11.80 11.82
CA ARG A 190 -5.10 10.38 11.52
C ARG A 190 -4.52 9.98 10.17
N VAL A 191 -4.70 10.80 9.14
CA VAL A 191 -4.08 10.59 7.82
C VAL A 191 -2.55 10.58 7.93
N ARG A 192 -1.95 11.50 8.71
CA ARG A 192 -0.50 11.51 8.93
C ARG A 192 0.00 10.26 9.66
N MET A 193 -0.74 9.78 10.66
CA MET A 193 -0.44 8.55 11.39
C MET A 193 -0.50 7.33 10.47
N PHE A 194 -1.55 7.25 9.64
CA PHE A 194 -1.70 6.21 8.61
C PHE A 194 -0.56 6.23 7.60
N LEU A 195 -0.23 7.39 7.00
CA LEU A 195 0.87 7.47 6.03
C LEU A 195 2.22 7.13 6.66
N GLY A 196 2.44 7.51 7.92
CA GLY A 196 3.62 7.08 8.67
C GLY A 196 3.72 5.57 8.78
N LEU A 197 2.62 4.89 9.10
CA LEU A 197 2.55 3.42 9.14
C LEU A 197 2.84 2.78 7.78
N MET A 198 2.26 3.32 6.70
CA MET A 198 2.45 2.79 5.35
C MET A 198 3.89 2.98 4.84
N VAL A 199 4.54 4.09 5.21
CA VAL A 199 5.96 4.32 4.88
C VAL A 199 6.87 3.42 5.71
N ASP A 200 6.64 3.32 7.02
CA ASP A 200 7.49 2.50 7.90
C ASP A 200 7.38 0.99 7.59
N SER A 201 6.23 0.54 7.05
CA SER A 201 6.05 -0.83 6.56
C SER A 201 6.62 -1.07 5.16
N GLY A 202 7.12 -0.02 4.50
CA GLY A 202 7.69 -0.08 3.15
C GLY A 202 6.65 -0.19 2.04
N LEU A 203 5.37 0.06 2.31
CA LEU A 203 4.28 -0.02 1.32
C LEU A 203 4.15 1.28 0.51
N LEU A 204 4.54 2.41 1.10
CA LEU A 204 4.66 3.71 0.44
C LEU A 204 6.09 4.27 0.56
N SER A 205 6.53 5.02 -0.44
CA SER A 205 7.68 5.91 -0.35
C SER A 205 7.25 7.37 -0.37
N ARG A 206 8.13 8.24 0.12
CA ARG A 206 7.97 9.69 0.03
C ARG A 206 8.77 10.15 -1.19
N ALA A 207 8.07 10.52 -2.25
CA ALA A 207 8.69 11.05 -3.46
C ALA A 207 9.16 12.49 -3.23
N ASP A 208 8.32 13.30 -2.57
CA ASP A 208 8.58 14.71 -2.32
C ASP A 208 7.85 15.21 -1.05
N SER A 209 8.00 16.49 -0.71
CA SER A 209 7.33 17.08 0.45
C SER A 209 5.79 17.02 0.32
N GLY A 210 5.19 16.00 0.93
CA GLY A 210 3.74 15.80 0.93
C GLY A 210 3.23 14.88 -0.19
N VAL A 211 4.12 14.37 -1.05
CA VAL A 211 3.79 13.43 -2.13
C VAL A 211 4.23 12.02 -1.73
N TYR A 212 3.31 11.07 -1.89
CA TYR A 212 3.51 9.67 -1.57
C TYR A 212 3.27 8.82 -2.82
N GLU A 213 4.02 7.75 -2.97
CA GLU A 213 3.91 6.81 -4.09
C GLU A 213 3.91 5.38 -3.55
N GLN A 214 3.23 4.48 -4.26
CA GLN A 214 3.26 3.06 -3.95
C GLN A 214 4.64 2.47 -4.25
N THR A 215 5.16 1.68 -3.32
CA THR A 215 6.37 0.89 -3.59
C THR A 215 6.02 -0.38 -4.36
N LEU A 216 7.02 -1.00 -4.99
CA LEU A 216 6.86 -2.34 -5.58
C LEU A 216 6.36 -3.36 -4.54
N LEU A 217 6.89 -3.31 -3.31
CA LEU A 217 6.42 -4.15 -2.20
C LEU A 217 4.93 -3.92 -1.91
N GLY A 218 4.50 -2.65 -1.83
CA GLY A 218 3.10 -2.29 -1.60
C GLY A 218 2.17 -2.87 -2.67
N ALA A 219 2.57 -2.77 -3.94
CA ALA A 219 1.82 -3.34 -5.05
C ALA A 219 1.76 -4.87 -4.99
N VAL A 220 2.88 -5.53 -4.66
CA VAL A 220 2.95 -6.99 -4.53
C VAL A 220 2.05 -7.51 -3.42
N GLU A 221 2.13 -6.92 -2.21
CA GLU A 221 1.33 -7.36 -1.07
C GLU A 221 -0.17 -7.12 -1.30
N ILE A 222 -0.55 -6.00 -1.92
CA ILE A 222 -1.96 -5.73 -2.22
C ILE A 222 -2.48 -6.73 -3.25
N ARG A 223 -1.75 -7.00 -4.35
CA ARG A 223 -2.13 -8.03 -5.32
C ARG A 223 -2.29 -9.39 -4.66
N GLN A 224 -1.31 -9.80 -3.85
CA GLN A 224 -1.30 -11.08 -3.16
C GLN A 224 -2.53 -11.25 -2.25
N ASN A 225 -2.84 -10.24 -1.44
CA ASN A 225 -4.03 -10.24 -0.59
C ASN A 225 -5.32 -10.25 -1.41
N PHE A 226 -5.36 -9.48 -2.51
CA PHE A 226 -6.51 -9.44 -3.39
C PHE A 226 -6.78 -10.81 -4.04
N SER A 227 -5.81 -11.37 -4.75
CA SER A 227 -5.98 -12.62 -5.49
C SER A 227 -6.29 -13.83 -4.60
N ARG A 228 -5.68 -13.94 -3.41
CA ARG A 228 -5.90 -15.11 -2.53
C ARG A 228 -7.13 -15.00 -1.64
N THR A 229 -7.56 -13.79 -1.29
CA THR A 229 -8.64 -13.60 -0.31
C THR A 229 -9.85 -12.94 -0.94
N LEU A 230 -9.66 -11.71 -1.45
CA LEU A 230 -10.78 -10.88 -1.85
C LEU A 230 -11.37 -11.31 -3.20
N GLN A 231 -10.58 -11.82 -4.15
CA GLN A 231 -11.07 -12.26 -5.46
C GLN A 231 -12.11 -13.39 -5.36
N HIS A 232 -12.02 -14.25 -4.34
CA HIS A 232 -13.02 -15.31 -4.14
C HIS A 232 -14.34 -14.80 -3.55
N ILE A 233 -14.30 -13.63 -2.89
CA ILE A 233 -15.46 -13.00 -2.24
C ILE A 233 -16.07 -11.94 -3.16
N LEU A 234 -15.22 -11.25 -3.91
CA LEU A 234 -15.49 -10.19 -4.88
C LEU A 234 -14.96 -10.67 -6.23
N PRO A 235 -15.71 -11.55 -6.94
CA PRO A 235 -15.25 -12.16 -8.19
C PRO A 235 -15.12 -11.16 -9.33
N ASP A 236 -15.71 -9.97 -9.18
CA ASP A 236 -15.64 -8.88 -10.13
C ASP A 236 -14.59 -7.85 -9.68
N GLU A 237 -13.60 -7.54 -10.52
CA GLU A 237 -12.64 -6.46 -10.25
C GLU A 237 -13.36 -5.11 -10.08
N ASP A 238 -14.54 -4.95 -10.70
CA ASP A 238 -15.39 -3.78 -10.53
C ASP A 238 -16.09 -3.72 -9.15
N ALA A 239 -16.21 -4.84 -8.42
CA ALA A 239 -16.78 -4.80 -7.07
C ALA A 239 -15.85 -4.09 -6.09
N LEU A 240 -14.52 -4.24 -6.24
CA LEU A 240 -13.58 -3.42 -5.49
C LEU A 240 -13.67 -1.96 -5.91
N SER A 241 -13.70 -1.66 -7.21
CA SER A 241 -13.82 -0.28 -7.67
C SER A 241 -15.09 0.37 -7.09
N ASN A 242 -16.19 -0.38 -6.94
CA ASN A 242 -17.43 0.06 -6.28
C ASN A 242 -17.34 0.21 -4.74
N ILE A 243 -16.71 -0.71 -4.00
CA ILE A 243 -16.47 -0.58 -2.54
C ILE A 243 -15.59 0.64 -2.24
N VAL A 244 -14.64 0.85 -3.14
CA VAL A 244 -13.66 1.93 -3.09
C VAL A 244 -14.28 3.26 -3.53
N ASN A 245 -15.18 3.26 -4.52
CA ASN A 245 -16.00 4.41 -4.97
C ASN A 245 -17.08 4.79 -3.95
N LEU A 246 -17.61 3.85 -3.17
CA LEU A 246 -18.44 4.16 -2.00
C LEU A 246 -17.66 4.98 -0.96
N SER A 247 -16.33 5.00 -1.03
CA SER A 247 -15.46 5.62 -0.01
C SER A 247 -14.71 6.86 -0.48
N ALA A 248 -14.45 7.05 -1.78
CA ALA A 248 -13.76 8.24 -2.30
C ALA A 248 -14.62 9.03 -3.31
N PRO A 249 -14.53 10.38 -3.35
CA PRO A 249 -15.18 11.17 -4.39
C PRO A 249 -14.52 10.87 -5.74
N VAL A 250 -15.31 10.41 -6.70
CA VAL A 250 -14.89 10.36 -8.11
C VAL A 250 -14.74 11.81 -8.56
N ALA A 251 -13.51 12.21 -8.93
CA ALA A 251 -13.36 13.40 -9.75
C ALA A 251 -14.06 13.07 -11.08
N GLU A 252 -15.17 13.76 -11.36
CA GLU A 252 -15.86 13.64 -12.64
C GLU A 252 -14.81 13.76 -13.75
N LYS A 253 -14.61 12.67 -14.51
CA LYS A 253 -13.86 12.75 -15.76
C LYS A 253 -14.62 13.75 -16.61
N GLY A 254 -13.98 14.88 -16.90
CA GLY A 254 -14.54 15.91 -17.77
C GLY A 254 -15.06 15.27 -19.05
N GLU A 255 -16.32 15.56 -19.35
CA GLU A 255 -16.92 15.33 -20.66
C GLU A 255 -16.16 16.18 -21.69
N GLU A 256 -15.14 15.62 -22.30
CA GLU A 256 -14.58 16.12 -23.56
C GLU A 256 -14.52 14.95 -24.54
N GLU A 257 -15.61 14.78 -25.32
CA GLU A 257 -15.60 14.46 -26.75
C GLU A 257 -17.03 14.26 -27.28
N GLU A 258 -17.81 15.35 -27.36
CA GLU A 258 -18.90 15.48 -28.34
C GLU A 258 -18.87 16.88 -28.95
N ALA A 259 -17.82 17.17 -29.71
CA ALA A 259 -17.77 18.34 -30.58
C ALA A 259 -16.97 18.04 -31.85
N GLY A 260 -17.55 17.23 -32.73
CA GLY A 260 -16.83 16.85 -33.95
C GLY A 260 -17.58 16.02 -34.97
N MET A 261 -18.86 16.26 -35.24
CA MET A 261 -19.47 15.93 -36.54
C MET A 261 -20.87 16.53 -36.67
N LYS A 262 -20.93 17.76 -37.19
CA LYS A 262 -22.06 18.17 -38.04
C LYS A 262 -21.48 18.50 -39.40
N GLU A 263 -21.70 17.58 -40.32
CA GLU A 263 -21.43 17.71 -41.74
C GLU A 263 -22.15 18.96 -42.27
N THR A 264 -21.38 19.81 -42.95
CA THR A 264 -21.88 20.84 -43.85
C THR A 264 -22.43 20.19 -45.13
N GLU A 265 -23.62 20.62 -45.52
CA GLU A 265 -24.23 20.42 -46.85
C GLU A 265 -23.32 20.88 -48.01
#